data_AF-A0AAC8THF6-F1
#
_entry.id   AF-A0AAC8THF6-F1
#
_cell.length_a   1.000
_cell.length_b   1.000
_cell.length_c   1.000
_cell.angle_alpha   90.00
_cell.angle_beta   90.00
_cell.angle_gamma   90.00
#
_symmetry.space_group_name_H-M   'P 1'
#
loop_
_entity.id
_entity.type
_entity.pdbx_description
1 polymer ?
#
loop_
_entity_poly.entity_id
_entity_poly.type
_entity_poly.pdbx_seq_one_letter_code
_entity_poly.pdbx_strand_id
1 'polypeptide(L)'
;MKLWKLGWMLVVTSVVLAGCGIGDNDDIGTDAGTSADTDAGMGTDAGTTRCWWDADCGSGQRCDTGTGQCKAQSLSCTDDSGCFASEICHPTAKVCVRTCTGSFDCPVSAKTCEAVNSTYTQKVCKCSTDTLCNVERATADLVCSNVERVCMPKCTTDAQCVTGKICNTATGYCEAKVTDTNGSPCSGTGQSTCNYGTYCDSRVCSPLPAPTCPNYENFTNKSSLGTTGPILFGARVVGVTSDTSYCPASSPTRVRIMLSAYSSVPFPTTKDALGGFFRVSVAGSVVDAPQLVDSAAGNYIVMGTNWERADIIVNLCASSSSVTLSTAFYFTNGNFLCYQANW
;
A
#
# COMPACT_ATOMS: atom_id res chain seq x y z
N MET A 1 26.76 52.80 1.25
CA MET A 1 26.12 53.03 2.56
C MET A 1 25.67 51.69 3.12
N LYS A 2 26.11 51.39 4.35
CA LYS A 2 25.68 50.39 5.37
C LYS A 2 24.78 49.23 4.89
N LEU A 3 25.28 47.98 4.81
CA LEU A 3 25.25 46.93 5.86
C LEU A 3 23.87 46.76 6.52
N TRP A 4 23.40 45.51 6.67
CA TRP A 4 22.99 44.89 7.94
C TRP A 4 22.89 43.37 7.75
N LYS A 5 23.68 42.65 8.56
CA LYS A 5 23.53 41.22 8.86
C LYS A 5 22.66 41.11 10.11
N LEU A 6 21.74 40.15 10.17
CA LEU A 6 21.10 39.70 11.40
C LEU A 6 21.10 38.18 11.40
N GLY A 7 22.02 37.62 12.18
CA GLY A 7 21.99 36.22 12.59
C GLY A 7 21.05 36.05 13.78
N TRP A 8 20.46 34.87 13.88
CA TRP A 8 19.83 34.38 15.10
C TRP A 8 20.45 33.04 15.47
N MET A 9 20.78 32.95 16.75
CA MET A 9 21.62 31.96 17.42
C MET A 9 20.82 31.45 18.62
N LEU A 10 21.09 30.19 19.02
CA LEU A 10 20.72 29.51 20.28
C LEU A 10 19.24 29.07 20.41
N VAL A 11 18.91 27.93 21.02
CA VAL A 11 19.44 27.33 22.26
C VAL A 11 19.40 25.78 22.19
N VAL A 12 20.49 25.14 22.63
CA VAL A 12 20.55 23.72 23.00
C VAL A 12 20.33 23.62 24.51
N THR A 13 19.32 22.87 24.94
CA THR A 13 19.13 22.49 26.35
C THR A 13 19.44 21.01 26.52
N SER A 14 20.61 20.73 27.09
CA SER A 14 20.99 19.44 27.63
C SER A 14 20.33 19.23 29.00
N VAL A 15 19.65 18.10 29.20
CA VAL A 15 19.23 17.63 30.52
C VAL A 15 20.21 16.57 30.98
N VAL A 16 21.01 16.92 31.99
CA VAL A 16 21.80 16.00 32.82
C VAL A 16 20.96 15.73 34.06
N LEU A 17 20.58 14.49 34.29
CA LEU A 17 20.07 14.04 35.59
C LEU A 17 21.12 13.17 36.26
N ALA A 18 21.49 13.62 37.45
CA ALA A 18 22.52 13.13 38.32
C ALA A 18 22.21 11.74 38.89
N GLY A 19 23.30 11.03 39.21
CA GLY A 19 23.26 9.75 39.91
C GLY A 19 23.00 9.86 41.41
N CYS A 20 22.57 8.74 41.97
CA CYS A 20 22.81 8.26 43.32
C CYS A 20 23.23 6.80 43.13
N GLY A 21 24.28 6.23 43.71
CA GLY A 21 24.96 6.49 44.97
C GLY A 21 25.12 5.12 45.62
N ILE A 22 26.25 4.46 45.37
CA ILE A 22 26.62 3.15 45.94
C ILE A 22 26.97 3.36 47.41
N GLY A 23 26.46 2.50 48.29
CA GLY A 23 26.87 2.40 49.69
C GLY A 23 26.59 1.00 50.21
N ASP A 24 27.65 0.19 50.26
CA ASP A 24 27.72 -1.05 51.06
C ASP A 24 28.01 -0.68 52.53
N ASN A 25 27.41 -1.42 53.47
CA ASN A 25 28.06 -1.96 54.69
C ASN A 25 27.04 -2.62 55.65
N ASP A 26 27.21 -3.94 55.79
CA ASP A 26 27.31 -4.76 57.00
C ASP A 26 26.18 -4.85 58.06
N ASP A 27 25.61 -6.07 58.10
CA ASP A 27 25.39 -6.97 59.24
C ASP A 27 24.96 -6.45 60.63
N ILE A 28 23.76 -6.90 61.09
CA ILE A 28 23.59 -7.53 62.42
C ILE A 28 22.19 -8.18 62.60
N GLY A 29 22.15 -9.44 63.08
CA GLY A 29 21.12 -10.04 63.97
C GLY A 29 19.75 -10.42 63.37
N THR A 30 19.41 -11.69 63.06
CA THR A 30 18.82 -12.74 63.97
C THR A 30 17.53 -12.23 64.69
N ASP A 31 16.34 -12.87 64.76
CA ASP A 31 15.84 -14.24 64.54
C ASP A 31 14.28 -14.26 64.42
N ALA A 32 13.77 -15.38 63.89
CA ALA A 32 12.48 -16.03 64.18
C ALA A 32 11.15 -15.47 63.60
N GLY A 33 10.66 -16.15 62.56
CA GLY A 33 9.28 -16.04 62.09
C GLY A 33 8.97 -16.98 60.93
N THR A 34 8.98 -18.28 61.21
CA THR A 34 8.52 -19.38 60.34
C THR A 34 7.33 -19.04 59.43
N SER A 35 7.50 -19.23 58.12
CA SER A 35 6.44 -19.70 57.21
C SER A 35 7.08 -20.32 55.96
N ALA A 36 7.25 -21.64 56.03
CA ALA A 36 7.35 -22.63 54.96
C ALA A 36 7.61 -22.10 53.52
N ASP A 37 8.88 -22.09 53.13
CA ASP A 37 9.24 -22.56 51.79
C ASP A 37 9.01 -24.08 51.79
N THR A 38 8.30 -24.64 50.80
CA THR A 38 8.73 -25.83 50.02
C THR A 38 7.64 -26.18 49.00
N ASP A 39 8.09 -26.25 47.74
CA ASP A 39 7.51 -26.90 46.56
C ASP A 39 6.17 -26.43 45.99
N ALA A 40 6.26 -25.57 44.97
CA ALA A 40 5.45 -25.74 43.77
C ALA A 40 6.39 -26.19 42.65
N GLY A 41 6.55 -27.51 42.55
CA GLY A 41 7.36 -28.14 41.53
C GLY A 41 6.95 -27.76 40.12
N MET A 42 7.95 -27.79 39.23
CA MET A 42 7.76 -28.09 37.82
C MET A 42 6.92 -29.37 37.70
N GLY A 43 5.63 -29.20 37.46
CA GLY A 43 4.66 -30.27 37.34
C GLY A 43 3.57 -29.82 36.38
N THR A 44 3.54 -30.49 35.23
CA THR A 44 2.57 -30.35 34.16
C THR A 44 1.14 -30.58 34.66
N ASP A 45 0.43 -29.52 35.05
CA ASP A 45 -1.03 -29.57 35.22
C ASP A 45 -1.68 -28.35 34.57
N ALA A 46 -2.44 -28.63 33.51
CA ALA A 46 -3.32 -27.69 32.84
C ALA A 46 -4.50 -27.35 33.78
N GLY A 47 -4.37 -26.28 34.58
CA GLY A 47 -5.40 -25.89 35.53
C GLY A 47 -5.27 -24.47 36.08
N THR A 48 -5.69 -23.49 35.27
CA THR A 48 -6.11 -22.14 35.71
C THR A 48 -5.13 -21.31 36.54
N THR A 49 -3.95 -21.01 36.02
CA THR A 49 -3.13 -19.88 36.53
C THR A 49 -3.78 -18.57 36.10
N ARG A 50 -4.13 -17.73 37.08
CA ARG A 50 -4.66 -16.40 36.82
C ARG A 50 -3.53 -15.51 36.33
N CYS A 51 -3.68 -14.86 35.20
CA CYS A 51 -2.69 -13.91 34.67
C CYS A 51 -3.13 -12.48 34.97
N TRP A 52 -2.15 -11.58 35.12
CA TRP A 52 -2.40 -10.14 35.13
C TRP A 52 -1.80 -9.47 33.90
N TRP A 53 -0.61 -9.88 33.47
CA TRP A 53 0.08 -9.36 32.28
C TRP A 53 0.40 -10.47 31.28
N ASP A 54 0.64 -10.11 30.02
CA ASP A 54 0.98 -11.06 28.95
C ASP A 54 2.25 -11.88 29.27
N ALA A 55 3.16 -11.32 30.09
CA ALA A 55 4.38 -12.00 30.55
C ALA A 55 4.12 -13.18 31.50
N ASP A 56 2.94 -13.27 32.10
CA ASP A 56 2.54 -14.39 32.96
C ASP A 56 2.12 -15.62 32.14
N CYS A 57 2.00 -15.45 30.81
CA CYS A 57 1.52 -16.47 29.90
C CYS A 57 2.66 -17.12 29.11
N GLY A 58 2.44 -18.38 28.71
CA GLY A 58 3.39 -19.11 27.86
C GLY A 58 3.55 -18.48 26.48
N SER A 59 4.57 -18.90 25.74
CA SER A 59 4.82 -18.42 24.39
C SER A 59 3.59 -18.56 23.48
N GLY A 60 3.20 -17.46 22.81
CA GLY A 60 2.02 -17.41 21.94
C GLY A 60 0.67 -17.21 22.65
N GLN A 61 0.68 -16.97 23.96
CA GLN A 61 -0.50 -16.64 24.75
C GLN A 61 -0.47 -15.17 25.22
N ARG A 62 -1.65 -14.61 25.47
CA ARG A 62 -1.84 -13.28 26.07
C ARG A 62 -2.82 -13.38 27.23
N CYS A 63 -2.68 -12.47 28.17
CA CYS A 63 -3.55 -12.41 29.32
C CYS A 63 -4.87 -11.74 28.95
N ASP A 64 -5.97 -12.48 29.07
CA ASP A 64 -7.30 -11.88 29.03
C ASP A 64 -7.60 -11.20 30.35
N THR A 65 -7.48 -9.88 30.39
CA THR A 65 -7.74 -9.08 31.61
C THR A 65 -9.20 -9.13 32.06
N GLY A 66 -10.14 -9.52 31.19
CA GLY A 66 -11.54 -9.71 31.54
C GLY A 66 -11.81 -10.99 32.33
N THR A 67 -11.08 -12.07 32.03
CA THR A 67 -11.25 -13.38 32.70
C THR A 67 -10.09 -13.74 33.63
N GLY A 68 -8.97 -13.02 33.53
CA GLY A 68 -7.70 -13.32 34.18
C GLY A 68 -7.09 -14.63 33.70
N GLN A 69 -7.28 -15.04 32.44
CA GLN A 69 -6.77 -16.32 31.94
C GLN A 69 -5.84 -16.12 30.75
N CYS A 70 -4.76 -16.89 30.69
CA CYS A 70 -3.92 -16.97 29.50
C CYS A 70 -4.68 -17.66 28.37
N LYS A 71 -4.96 -16.91 27.31
CA LYS A 71 -5.58 -17.45 26.10
C LYS A 71 -4.56 -17.43 24.97
N ALA A 72 -4.61 -18.47 24.14
CA ALA A 72 -3.85 -18.47 22.88
C ALA A 72 -4.31 -17.27 22.04
N GLN A 73 -3.35 -16.56 21.43
CA GLN A 73 -3.68 -15.45 20.55
C GLN A 73 -4.27 -15.98 19.23
N SER A 74 -5.58 -16.21 19.22
CA SER A 74 -6.33 -16.45 18.00
C SER A 74 -6.46 -15.15 17.23
N LEU A 75 -5.93 -15.11 16.01
CA LEU A 75 -6.12 -13.96 15.14
C LEU A 75 -7.51 -13.97 14.51
N SER A 76 -8.17 -15.12 14.38
CA SER A 76 -9.50 -15.24 13.76
C SER A 76 -10.62 -15.27 14.79
N CYS A 77 -11.78 -14.75 14.40
CA CYS A 77 -12.99 -14.66 15.23
C CYS A 77 -14.26 -14.75 14.38
N THR A 78 -15.35 -15.21 14.99
CA THR A 78 -16.71 -15.13 14.41
C THR A 78 -17.49 -13.94 14.94
N ASP A 79 -17.27 -13.61 16.21
CA ASP A 79 -17.89 -12.51 16.95
C ASP A 79 -16.92 -12.02 18.04
N ASP A 80 -17.31 -10.94 18.74
CA ASP A 80 -16.47 -10.26 19.73
C ASP A 80 -16.14 -11.14 20.94
N SER A 81 -16.96 -12.16 21.25
CA SER A 81 -16.70 -13.06 22.39
C SER A 81 -15.51 -13.99 22.15
N GLY A 82 -15.13 -14.18 20.88
CA GLY A 82 -13.92 -14.89 20.47
C GLY A 82 -12.64 -14.07 20.63
N CYS A 83 -12.74 -12.77 20.93
CA CYS A 83 -11.61 -11.87 21.10
C CYS A 83 -11.37 -11.52 22.58
N PHE A 84 -10.21 -10.94 22.87
CA PHE A 84 -9.91 -10.42 24.21
C PHE A 84 -10.82 -9.25 24.57
N ALA A 85 -11.00 -8.97 25.87
CA ALA A 85 -11.86 -7.89 26.33
C ALA A 85 -11.54 -6.48 25.78
N SER A 86 -10.33 -6.26 25.28
CA SER A 86 -9.90 -4.99 24.64
C SER A 86 -9.99 -5.00 23.10
N GLU A 87 -10.48 -6.09 22.52
CA GLU A 87 -10.54 -6.36 21.10
C GLU A 87 -11.98 -6.56 20.64
N ILE A 88 -12.21 -6.29 19.37
CA ILE A 88 -13.46 -6.63 18.68
C ILE A 88 -13.16 -7.53 17.51
N CYS A 89 -14.16 -8.28 17.07
CA CYS A 89 -14.07 -9.03 15.85
C CYS A 89 -14.32 -8.12 14.65
N HIS A 90 -13.31 -7.91 13.82
CA HIS A 90 -13.45 -7.05 12.64
C HIS A 90 -14.57 -7.59 11.73
N PRO A 91 -15.59 -6.78 11.39
CA PRO A 91 -16.82 -7.27 10.74
C PRO A 91 -16.56 -7.96 9.40
N THR A 92 -15.62 -7.43 8.62
CA THR A 92 -15.23 -7.95 7.29
C THR A 92 -14.06 -8.93 7.35
N ALA A 93 -12.92 -8.54 7.92
CA ALA A 93 -11.71 -9.36 7.95
C ALA A 93 -11.78 -10.59 8.88
N LYS A 94 -12.78 -10.65 9.80
CA LYS A 94 -12.95 -11.76 10.76
C LYS A 94 -11.70 -12.05 11.58
N VAL A 95 -10.99 -10.99 11.93
CA VAL A 95 -9.83 -11.02 12.82
C VAL A 95 -10.03 -10.14 14.04
N CYS A 96 -9.45 -10.56 15.17
CA CYS A 96 -9.50 -9.78 16.40
C CYS A 96 -8.61 -8.54 16.28
N VAL A 97 -9.20 -7.37 16.50
CA VAL A 97 -8.52 -6.07 16.37
C VAL A 97 -8.68 -5.27 17.65
N ARG A 98 -7.59 -4.66 18.11
CA ARG A 98 -7.63 -3.86 19.34
C ARG A 98 -8.38 -2.57 19.11
N THR A 99 -9.32 -2.29 20.01
CA THR A 99 -10.02 -1.00 20.04
C THR A 99 -9.08 0.07 20.57
N CYS A 100 -9.30 1.31 20.16
CA CYS A 100 -8.45 2.43 20.56
C CYS A 100 -9.24 3.73 20.64
N THR A 101 -8.76 4.65 21.47
CA THR A 101 -9.25 6.03 21.54
C THR A 101 -8.26 6.99 20.88
N GLY A 102 -6.97 6.66 20.92
CA GLY A 102 -5.89 7.31 20.17
C GLY A 102 -4.74 6.35 19.82
N SER A 103 -3.76 6.82 19.06
CA SER A 103 -2.63 6.00 18.58
C SER A 103 -1.75 5.42 19.69
N PHE A 104 -1.79 5.98 20.90
CA PHE A 104 -1.04 5.45 22.05
C PHE A 104 -1.62 4.15 22.61
N ASP A 105 -2.92 3.91 22.42
CA ASP A 105 -3.59 2.68 22.85
C ASP A 105 -3.20 1.49 21.96
N CYS A 106 -2.59 1.78 20.82
CA CYS A 106 -2.28 0.78 19.83
C CYS A 106 -0.92 0.12 20.05
N PRO A 107 -0.84 -1.20 19.78
CA PRO A 107 0.41 -1.91 19.85
C PRO A 107 1.39 -1.39 18.80
N VAL A 108 2.68 -1.72 18.98
CA VAL A 108 3.72 -1.33 18.01
C VAL A 108 3.42 -1.92 16.63
N SER A 109 2.70 -3.05 16.63
CA SER A 109 2.22 -3.72 15.43
C SER A 109 1.14 -2.98 14.62
N ALA A 110 0.51 -1.93 15.18
CA ALA A 110 -0.59 -1.22 14.52
C ALA A 110 -0.73 0.24 15.00
N LYS A 111 0.19 1.15 14.64
CA LYS A 111 0.28 2.51 15.24
C LYS A 111 -0.87 3.48 14.96
N THR A 112 -1.81 3.14 14.08
CA THR A 112 -2.82 4.10 13.61
C THR A 112 -4.18 3.77 14.21
N CYS A 113 -4.77 4.71 14.97
CA CYS A 113 -6.10 4.53 15.55
C CYS A 113 -7.18 5.19 14.68
N GLU A 114 -7.98 4.38 14.00
CA GLU A 114 -8.96 4.85 13.01
C GLU A 114 -10.26 4.04 13.05
N ALA A 115 -11.35 4.64 12.57
CA ALA A 115 -12.61 3.93 12.39
C ALA A 115 -12.44 2.70 11.48
N VAL A 116 -13.14 1.61 11.81
CA VAL A 116 -13.18 0.38 11.01
C VAL A 116 -13.55 0.69 9.55
N ASN A 117 -14.61 1.47 9.33
CA ASN A 117 -14.95 2.06 8.03
C ASN A 117 -15.95 3.23 8.21
N SER A 118 -16.54 3.72 7.12
CA SER A 118 -17.53 4.82 7.15
C SER A 118 -18.86 4.48 7.83
N THR A 119 -19.22 3.19 7.91
CA THR A 119 -20.45 2.70 8.56
C THR A 119 -20.20 2.31 10.01
N TYR A 120 -19.05 1.72 10.29
CA TYR A 120 -18.63 1.30 11.63
C TYR A 120 -17.60 2.29 12.17
N THR A 121 -18.10 3.28 12.91
CA THR A 121 -17.29 4.38 13.46
C THR A 121 -16.41 3.99 14.65
N GLN A 122 -16.54 2.76 15.15
CA GLN A 122 -15.68 2.22 16.21
C GLN A 122 -14.23 2.27 15.76
N LYS A 123 -13.37 2.86 16.58
CA LYS A 123 -11.95 2.99 16.26
C LYS A 123 -11.18 1.73 16.68
N VAL A 124 -10.32 1.29 15.77
CA VAL A 124 -9.44 0.13 15.92
C VAL A 124 -8.03 0.47 15.47
N CYS A 125 -7.07 -0.29 15.96
CA CYS A 125 -5.67 -0.16 15.59
C CYS A 125 -5.43 -0.78 14.22
N LYS A 126 -4.90 0.03 13.30
CA LYS A 126 -4.58 -0.33 11.92
C LYS A 126 -3.07 -0.44 11.70
N CYS A 127 -2.69 -1.42 10.92
CA CYS A 127 -1.33 -1.59 10.41
C CYS A 127 -1.13 -0.76 9.14
N SER A 128 0.13 -0.41 8.86
CA SER A 128 0.52 0.23 7.59
C SER A 128 1.51 -0.58 6.77
N THR A 129 2.19 -1.56 7.38
CA THR A 129 3.16 -2.44 6.73
C THR A 129 3.12 -3.84 7.34
N ASP A 130 3.53 -4.84 6.56
CA ASP A 130 3.70 -6.22 7.06
C ASP A 130 4.76 -6.31 8.16
N THR A 131 5.81 -5.50 8.06
CA THR A 131 6.87 -5.44 9.08
C THR A 131 6.26 -5.11 10.44
N LEU A 132 5.34 -4.15 10.52
CA LEU A 132 4.67 -3.79 11.76
C LEU A 132 3.89 -4.98 12.34
N CYS A 133 3.12 -5.69 11.52
CA CYS A 133 2.36 -6.86 11.96
C CYS A 133 3.21 -7.97 12.59
N ASN A 134 4.51 -8.00 12.30
CA ASN A 134 5.40 -9.06 12.72
C ASN A 134 6.36 -8.68 13.87
N VAL A 135 6.41 -7.40 14.28
CA VAL A 135 7.38 -6.91 15.29
C VAL A 135 7.22 -7.63 16.64
N GLU A 136 5.98 -7.79 17.11
CA GLU A 136 5.70 -8.30 18.46
C GLU A 136 5.71 -9.83 18.53
N ARG A 137 5.53 -10.51 17.40
CA ARG A 137 5.51 -11.98 17.33
C ARG A 137 6.84 -12.58 16.89
N ALA A 138 7.77 -11.75 16.40
CA ALA A 138 9.01 -12.20 15.78
C ALA A 138 8.81 -13.26 14.67
N THR A 139 7.69 -13.16 13.94
CA THR A 139 7.32 -14.05 12.83
C THR A 139 7.50 -13.37 11.48
N ALA A 140 7.30 -14.09 10.37
CA ALA A 140 7.12 -13.49 9.04
C ALA A 140 5.77 -13.90 8.41
N ASP A 141 4.86 -14.40 9.25
CA ASP A 141 3.65 -15.11 8.81
C ASP A 141 2.43 -14.21 8.75
N LEU A 142 2.57 -12.93 9.12
CA LEU A 142 1.49 -11.96 9.07
C LEU A 142 1.71 -10.94 7.95
N VAL A 143 0.61 -10.51 7.35
CA VAL A 143 0.54 -9.45 6.35
C VAL A 143 -0.45 -8.39 6.80
N CYS A 144 -0.20 -7.14 6.43
CA CYS A 144 -1.14 -6.06 6.64
C CYS A 144 -2.13 -6.03 5.49
N SER A 145 -3.40 -6.39 5.74
CA SER A 145 -4.43 -6.44 4.69
C SER A 145 -4.54 -5.09 3.98
N ASN A 146 -4.56 -5.09 2.64
CA ASN A 146 -4.59 -3.85 1.86
C ASN A 146 -5.88 -3.03 2.04
N VAL A 147 -7.00 -3.70 2.27
CA VAL A 147 -8.33 -3.06 2.36
C VAL A 147 -8.67 -2.71 3.80
N GLU A 148 -8.62 -3.69 4.70
CA GLU A 148 -9.04 -3.52 6.09
C GLU A 148 -7.95 -2.94 6.99
N ARG A 149 -6.70 -2.88 6.50
CA ARG A 149 -5.50 -2.40 7.23
C ARG A 149 -5.34 -3.06 8.60
N VAL A 150 -5.59 -4.36 8.68
CA VAL A 150 -5.42 -5.19 9.89
C VAL A 150 -4.44 -6.32 9.62
N CYS A 151 -3.78 -6.80 10.68
CA CYS A 151 -2.83 -7.88 10.56
C CYS A 151 -3.55 -9.23 10.40
N MET A 152 -3.24 -9.94 9.32
CA MET A 152 -3.85 -11.22 8.99
C MET A 152 -2.76 -12.28 8.73
N PRO A 153 -3.02 -13.56 9.01
CA PRO A 153 -2.17 -14.65 8.55
C PRO A 153 -1.99 -14.62 7.04
N LYS A 154 -0.77 -14.91 6.57
CA LYS A 154 -0.51 -15.19 5.17
C LYS A 154 -1.38 -16.35 4.70
N CYS A 155 -2.07 -16.15 3.59
CA CYS A 155 -2.75 -17.24 2.93
C CYS A 155 -1.75 -18.08 2.12
N THR A 156 -2.02 -19.37 2.02
CA THR A 156 -1.35 -20.30 1.09
C THR A 156 -2.34 -20.96 0.13
N THR A 157 -3.64 -20.84 0.41
CA THR A 157 -4.75 -21.36 -0.41
C THR A 157 -5.98 -20.45 -0.28
N ASP A 158 -6.86 -20.49 -1.28
CA ASP A 158 -8.11 -19.70 -1.29
C ASP A 158 -9.02 -20.00 -0.09
N ALA A 159 -8.98 -21.23 0.43
CA ALA A 159 -9.82 -21.66 1.56
C ALA A 159 -9.52 -20.90 2.86
N GLN A 160 -8.35 -20.25 2.96
CA GLN A 160 -7.95 -19.46 4.13
C GLN A 160 -8.44 -18.00 4.07
N CYS A 161 -9.02 -17.60 2.95
CA CYS A 161 -9.54 -16.25 2.76
C CYS A 161 -11.05 -16.21 3.02
N VAL A 162 -11.55 -15.09 3.56
CA VAL A 162 -13.00 -14.91 3.78
C VAL A 162 -13.78 -14.98 2.47
N THR A 163 -15.07 -15.33 2.53
CA THR A 163 -15.92 -15.43 1.33
C THR A 163 -15.83 -14.18 0.47
N GLY A 164 -15.57 -14.34 -0.83
CA GLY A 164 -15.32 -13.20 -1.73
C GLY A 164 -13.86 -12.72 -1.73
N LYS A 165 -12.91 -13.53 -1.25
CA LYS A 165 -11.45 -13.32 -1.35
C LYS A 165 -10.73 -14.56 -1.95
N ILE A 166 -9.63 -14.37 -2.68
CA ILE A 166 -8.70 -15.41 -3.18
C ILE A 166 -7.30 -15.16 -2.63
N CYS A 167 -6.50 -16.21 -2.55
CA CYS A 167 -5.15 -16.11 -2.04
C CYS A 167 -4.15 -15.82 -3.16
N ASN A 168 -3.43 -14.71 -3.04
CA ASN A 168 -2.22 -14.49 -3.81
C ASN A 168 -1.06 -15.22 -3.12
N THR A 169 -0.77 -16.44 -3.55
CA THR A 169 0.24 -17.30 -2.91
C THR A 169 1.67 -16.77 -3.01
N ALA A 170 1.96 -15.85 -3.95
CA ALA A 170 3.28 -15.23 -4.08
C ALA A 170 3.54 -14.19 -2.99
N THR A 171 2.50 -13.51 -2.53
CA THR A 171 2.59 -12.41 -1.55
C THR A 171 2.03 -12.80 -0.18
N GLY A 172 1.13 -13.80 -0.14
CA GLY A 172 0.39 -14.22 1.03
C GLY A 172 -0.84 -13.37 1.35
N TYR A 173 -1.25 -12.45 0.46
CA TYR A 173 -2.44 -11.61 0.68
C TYR A 173 -3.74 -12.31 0.26
N CYS A 174 -4.75 -12.21 1.11
CA CYS A 174 -6.14 -12.46 0.72
C CYS A 174 -6.69 -11.24 -0.02
N GLU A 175 -6.74 -11.34 -1.34
CA GLU A 175 -7.24 -10.30 -2.24
C GLU A 175 -8.70 -10.57 -2.61
N ALA A 176 -9.46 -9.59 -3.10
CA ALA A 176 -10.84 -9.82 -3.54
C ALA A 176 -10.93 -11.00 -4.53
N LYS A 177 -11.81 -11.98 -4.24
CA LYS A 177 -12.18 -13.04 -5.16
C LYS A 177 -12.89 -12.33 -6.28
N VAL A 178 -12.20 -12.28 -7.40
CA VAL A 178 -12.74 -11.85 -8.67
C VAL A 178 -14.04 -12.60 -8.90
N THR A 179 -15.18 -11.92 -8.73
CA THR A 179 -16.53 -12.44 -9.05
C THR A 179 -17.07 -11.79 -10.32
N ASP A 180 -16.27 -10.94 -10.96
CA ASP A 180 -16.53 -10.12 -12.12
C ASP A 180 -15.48 -10.45 -13.20
N THR A 181 -15.72 -11.58 -13.85
CA THR A 181 -14.98 -12.02 -15.04
C THR A 181 -15.08 -11.00 -16.19
N ASN A 182 -14.10 -11.04 -17.10
CA ASN A 182 -14.20 -10.51 -18.46
C ASN A 182 -15.61 -10.72 -19.01
N GLY A 183 -16.28 -9.68 -19.49
CA GLY A 183 -17.69 -9.79 -19.91
C GLY A 183 -18.70 -9.12 -18.96
N SER A 184 -18.27 -8.71 -17.76
CA SER A 184 -19.18 -8.02 -16.82
C SER A 184 -19.58 -6.64 -17.33
N PRO A 185 -20.86 -6.23 -17.21
CA PRO A 185 -21.30 -4.93 -17.64
C PRO A 185 -20.67 -3.84 -16.78
N CYS A 186 -20.20 -2.77 -17.44
CA CYS A 186 -19.58 -1.62 -16.79
C CYS A 186 -20.20 -0.31 -17.28
N SER A 187 -20.13 0.71 -16.42
CA SER A 187 -20.55 2.07 -16.76
C SER A 187 -19.45 3.07 -16.42
N GLY A 188 -19.25 4.06 -17.30
CA GLY A 188 -18.16 5.03 -17.22
C GLY A 188 -16.96 4.65 -18.10
N THR A 189 -15.83 5.35 -17.92
CA THR A 189 -14.56 5.02 -18.58
C THR A 189 -13.58 4.46 -17.54
N GLY A 190 -12.66 3.57 -17.94
CA GLY A 190 -11.56 3.05 -17.10
C GLY A 190 -11.96 2.01 -16.05
N GLN A 191 -11.38 2.07 -14.84
CA GLN A 191 -11.50 1.04 -13.78
C GLN A 191 -12.80 1.09 -12.95
N SER A 192 -13.65 2.10 -13.10
CA SER A 192 -14.66 2.48 -12.08
C SER A 192 -15.62 1.36 -11.64
N THR A 193 -15.81 0.32 -12.45
CA THR A 193 -16.59 -0.87 -12.09
C THR A 193 -15.90 -2.17 -12.52
N CYS A 194 -14.65 -2.11 -12.95
CA CYS A 194 -13.90 -3.23 -13.51
C CYS A 194 -12.68 -3.53 -12.64
N ASN A 195 -12.24 -4.79 -12.62
CA ASN A 195 -11.06 -5.18 -11.86
C ASN A 195 -9.79 -4.44 -12.27
N TYR A 196 -8.86 -4.34 -11.33
CA TYR A 196 -7.51 -3.88 -11.63
C TYR A 196 -6.86 -4.80 -12.67
N GLY A 197 -6.26 -4.22 -13.71
CA GLY A 197 -5.77 -4.95 -14.88
C GLY A 197 -6.81 -5.14 -15.99
N THR A 198 -8.06 -4.71 -15.80
CA THR A 198 -9.11 -4.66 -16.84
C THR A 198 -9.61 -3.22 -17.01
N TYR A 199 -10.38 -2.96 -18.06
CA TYR A 199 -10.98 -1.64 -18.27
C TYR A 199 -12.35 -1.75 -18.90
N CYS A 200 -13.18 -0.74 -18.67
CA CYS A 200 -14.48 -0.66 -19.31
C CYS A 200 -14.33 -0.30 -20.79
N ASP A 201 -14.51 -1.28 -21.66
CA ASP A 201 -14.58 -1.13 -23.11
C ASP A 201 -15.99 -1.46 -23.58
N SER A 202 -16.63 -0.54 -24.31
CA SER A 202 -17.94 -0.80 -24.91
C SER A 202 -19.00 -1.32 -23.91
N ARG A 203 -18.95 -0.82 -22.67
CA ARG A 203 -19.80 -1.22 -21.51
C ARG A 203 -19.56 -2.63 -20.99
N VAL A 204 -18.41 -3.20 -21.30
CA VAL A 204 -17.97 -4.51 -20.80
C VAL A 204 -16.56 -4.41 -20.23
N CYS A 205 -16.31 -5.07 -19.09
CA CYS A 205 -14.96 -5.17 -18.56
C CYS A 205 -14.14 -6.12 -19.44
N SER A 206 -13.09 -5.56 -20.06
CA SER A 206 -12.21 -6.25 -20.99
C SER A 206 -10.77 -6.27 -20.46
N PRO A 207 -10.00 -7.34 -20.73
CA PRO A 207 -8.59 -7.38 -20.38
C PRO A 207 -7.79 -6.41 -21.25
N LEU A 208 -6.64 -5.96 -20.73
CA LEU A 208 -5.70 -5.18 -21.54
C LEU A 208 -5.12 -6.05 -22.66
N PRO A 209 -5.09 -5.59 -23.92
CA PRO A 209 -4.43 -6.30 -24.99
C PRO A 209 -2.96 -6.54 -24.68
N ALA A 210 -2.46 -7.75 -24.96
CA ALA A 210 -1.04 -8.03 -24.88
C ALA A 210 -0.26 -7.16 -25.90
N PRO A 211 0.87 -6.56 -25.52
CA PRO A 211 1.64 -5.72 -26.42
C PRO A 211 2.33 -6.56 -27.50
N THR A 212 2.09 -6.24 -28.77
CA THR A 212 2.67 -6.95 -29.94
C THR A 212 3.38 -6.01 -30.91
N CYS A 213 3.59 -4.73 -30.54
CA CYS A 213 4.23 -3.76 -31.42
C CYS A 213 5.76 -3.89 -31.43
N PRO A 214 6.44 -3.41 -32.49
CA PRO A 214 7.90 -3.39 -32.57
C PRO A 214 8.56 -2.68 -31.37
N ASN A 215 7.93 -1.66 -30.80
CA ASN A 215 8.43 -0.99 -29.58
C ASN A 215 8.55 -1.97 -28.40
N TYR A 216 7.62 -2.92 -28.27
CA TYR A 216 7.64 -3.95 -27.23
C TYR A 216 8.62 -5.08 -27.54
N GLU A 217 8.71 -5.50 -28.80
CA GLU A 217 9.65 -6.54 -29.23
C GLU A 217 11.10 -6.11 -28.96
N ASN A 218 11.42 -4.86 -29.29
CA ASN A 218 12.76 -4.28 -29.11
C ASN A 218 13.02 -3.78 -27.68
N PHE A 219 11.99 -3.73 -26.82
CA PHE A 219 12.15 -3.32 -25.43
C PHE A 219 12.77 -4.43 -24.59
N THR A 220 13.97 -4.17 -24.06
CA THR A 220 14.76 -5.17 -23.34
C THR A 220 14.40 -5.29 -21.86
N ASN A 221 13.92 -4.22 -21.22
CA ASN A 221 13.64 -4.19 -19.77
C ASN A 221 12.22 -4.67 -19.43
N LYS A 222 11.81 -5.83 -19.96
CA LYS A 222 10.44 -6.37 -19.73
C LYS A 222 10.15 -6.65 -18.24
N SER A 223 11.18 -6.83 -17.42
CA SER A 223 11.09 -6.99 -15.98
C SER A 223 10.56 -5.77 -15.22
N SER A 224 10.58 -4.57 -15.83
CA SER A 224 10.01 -3.37 -15.21
C SER A 224 8.50 -3.26 -15.40
N LEU A 225 7.88 -4.19 -16.14
CA LEU A 225 6.45 -4.25 -16.38
C LEU A 225 5.76 -5.11 -15.31
N GLY A 226 4.46 -4.90 -15.15
CA GLY A 226 3.64 -5.68 -14.23
C GLY A 226 2.18 -5.32 -14.32
N THR A 227 1.45 -5.66 -13.27
CA THR A 227 0.02 -5.41 -13.14
C THR A 227 -0.33 -4.74 -11.81
N THR A 228 0.66 -4.30 -11.04
CA THR A 228 0.49 -3.72 -9.70
C THR A 228 0.68 -2.21 -9.68
N GLY A 229 1.39 -1.65 -10.66
CA GLY A 229 1.55 -0.23 -10.92
C GLY A 229 0.44 0.33 -11.81
N PRO A 230 0.49 1.64 -12.15
CA PRO A 230 -0.54 2.29 -12.95
C PRO A 230 -0.79 1.61 -14.30
N ILE A 231 -2.05 1.59 -14.71
CA ILE A 231 -2.52 0.94 -15.92
C ILE A 231 -2.93 1.98 -16.96
N LEU A 232 -2.33 1.90 -18.14
CA LEU A 232 -2.70 2.61 -19.36
C LEU A 232 -3.74 1.79 -20.12
N PHE A 233 -4.96 2.31 -20.25
CA PHE A 233 -6.07 1.61 -20.88
C PHE A 233 -6.58 2.28 -22.16
N GLY A 234 -6.13 3.50 -22.46
CA GLY A 234 -6.56 4.22 -23.65
C GLY A 234 -5.48 5.16 -24.17
N ALA A 235 -5.43 5.29 -25.49
CA ALA A 235 -4.62 6.28 -26.18
C ALA A 235 -5.39 6.83 -27.38
N ARG A 236 -5.33 8.15 -27.60
CA ARG A 236 -5.90 8.78 -28.80
C ARG A 236 -5.14 10.04 -29.21
N VAL A 237 -5.11 10.33 -30.51
CA VAL A 237 -4.67 11.63 -31.01
C VAL A 237 -5.68 12.70 -30.62
N VAL A 238 -5.21 13.80 -30.04
CA VAL A 238 -6.03 14.96 -29.66
C VAL A 238 -5.69 16.23 -30.43
N GLY A 239 -4.59 16.22 -31.19
CA GLY A 239 -4.23 17.32 -32.07
C GLY A 239 -2.96 17.04 -32.86
N VAL A 240 -2.91 17.55 -34.08
CA VAL A 240 -1.72 17.52 -34.93
C VAL A 240 -1.54 18.91 -35.52
N THR A 241 -0.37 19.49 -35.35
CA THR A 241 -0.10 20.86 -35.82
C THR A 241 1.37 21.00 -36.16
N SER A 242 1.70 21.84 -37.15
CA SER A 242 3.09 22.23 -37.38
C SER A 242 3.54 23.19 -36.27
N ASP A 243 4.56 22.82 -35.52
CA ASP A 243 5.06 23.55 -34.36
C ASP A 243 6.59 23.43 -34.30
N THR A 244 7.28 24.33 -34.99
CA THR A 244 8.75 24.40 -35.01
C THR A 244 9.34 25.02 -33.74
N SER A 245 8.50 25.47 -32.80
CA SER A 245 8.93 25.98 -31.49
C SER A 245 9.12 24.84 -30.49
N TYR A 246 8.25 23.83 -30.55
CA TYR A 246 8.36 22.62 -29.75
C TYR A 246 9.20 21.55 -30.46
N CYS A 247 8.97 21.35 -31.75
CA CYS A 247 9.61 20.30 -32.54
C CYS A 247 10.79 20.82 -33.36
N PRO A 248 11.83 19.99 -33.58
CA PRO A 248 12.96 20.38 -34.41
C PRO A 248 12.54 20.55 -35.88
N ALA A 249 13.29 21.36 -36.62
CA ALA A 249 13.02 21.63 -38.04
C ALA A 249 13.01 20.35 -38.91
N SER A 250 13.73 19.30 -38.51
CA SER A 250 13.73 17.99 -39.19
C SER A 250 12.47 17.16 -38.94
N SER A 251 11.63 17.52 -37.97
CA SER A 251 10.40 16.83 -37.63
C SER A 251 9.36 17.82 -37.09
N PRO A 252 8.91 18.79 -37.91
CA PRO A 252 8.22 19.99 -37.45
C PRO A 252 6.76 19.74 -37.05
N THR A 253 6.23 18.53 -37.22
CA THR A 253 4.85 18.18 -36.90
C THR A 253 4.76 17.71 -35.46
N ARG A 254 4.05 18.47 -34.61
CA ARG A 254 3.73 18.09 -33.23
C ARG A 254 2.44 17.29 -33.21
N VAL A 255 2.54 16.05 -32.74
CA VAL A 255 1.43 15.11 -32.53
C VAL A 255 1.15 15.05 -31.03
N ARG A 256 -0.06 15.42 -30.64
CA ARG A 256 -0.54 15.37 -29.25
C ARG A 256 -1.35 14.10 -29.05
N ILE A 257 -0.92 13.26 -28.12
CA ILE A 257 -1.56 11.99 -27.81
C ILE A 257 -2.03 12.03 -26.36
N MET A 258 -3.33 11.88 -26.13
CA MET A 258 -3.84 11.67 -24.77
C MET A 258 -3.77 10.20 -24.43
N LEU A 259 -3.17 9.91 -23.28
CA LEU A 259 -3.13 8.61 -22.63
C LEU A 259 -4.06 8.67 -21.42
N SER A 260 -4.93 7.67 -21.29
CA SER A 260 -5.81 7.54 -20.14
C SER A 260 -5.32 6.41 -19.26
N ALA A 261 -5.17 6.71 -17.97
CA ALA A 261 -4.60 5.82 -16.97
C ALA A 261 -5.48 5.69 -15.72
N TYR A 262 -5.31 4.61 -14.98
CA TYR A 262 -5.82 4.44 -13.63
C TYR A 262 -4.79 3.78 -12.72
N SER A 263 -4.91 3.96 -11.40
CA SER A 263 -4.03 3.32 -10.43
C SER A 263 -4.71 3.10 -9.07
N SER A 264 -4.27 2.07 -8.35
CA SER A 264 -4.69 1.79 -6.97
C SER A 264 -4.00 2.72 -5.96
N VAL A 265 -2.94 3.40 -6.40
CA VAL A 265 -2.23 4.45 -5.66
C VAL A 265 -2.59 5.79 -6.31
N PRO A 266 -2.90 6.84 -5.52
CA PRO A 266 -3.20 8.17 -6.06
C PRO A 266 -2.12 8.68 -7.01
N PHE A 267 -2.53 9.20 -8.18
CA PHE A 267 -1.61 9.92 -9.05
C PHE A 267 -1.16 11.23 -8.39
N PRO A 268 0.09 11.66 -8.62
CA PRO A 268 0.56 12.95 -8.14
C PRO A 268 -0.21 14.09 -8.80
N THR A 269 -0.41 15.21 -8.11
CA THR A 269 -1.16 16.35 -8.66
C THR A 269 -0.41 17.16 -9.72
N THR A 270 0.90 16.92 -9.90
CA THR A 270 1.74 17.59 -10.89
C THR A 270 2.47 16.57 -11.77
N LYS A 271 2.71 16.94 -13.03
CA LYS A 271 3.44 16.09 -13.98
C LYS A 271 4.89 15.79 -13.54
N ASP A 272 5.53 16.73 -12.84
CA ASP A 272 6.94 16.60 -12.47
C ASP A 272 7.16 15.56 -11.36
N ALA A 273 6.10 15.24 -10.61
CA ALA A 273 6.08 14.17 -9.62
C ALA A 273 5.65 12.81 -10.21
N LEU A 274 5.35 12.74 -11.52
CA LEU A 274 4.94 11.51 -12.21
C LEU A 274 6.15 10.61 -12.52
N GLY A 275 6.80 10.11 -11.46
CA GLY A 275 7.90 9.17 -11.55
C GLY A 275 7.48 7.82 -12.12
N GLY A 276 8.42 7.12 -12.76
CA GLY A 276 8.20 5.77 -13.27
C GLY A 276 7.35 5.70 -14.54
N PHE A 277 7.05 6.83 -15.19
CA PHE A 277 6.33 6.90 -16.47
C PHE A 277 7.31 7.08 -17.64
N PHE A 278 7.25 6.17 -18.61
CA PHE A 278 8.23 6.12 -19.69
C PHE A 278 7.60 5.97 -21.07
N ARG A 279 8.31 6.46 -22.07
CA ARG A 279 8.05 6.21 -23.49
C ARG A 279 9.09 5.23 -24.02
N VAL A 280 8.67 4.32 -24.89
CA VAL A 280 9.56 3.45 -25.65
C VAL A 280 9.44 3.72 -27.14
N SER A 281 10.56 4.00 -27.79
CA SER A 281 10.65 4.18 -29.24
C SER A 281 10.57 2.84 -29.97
N VAL A 282 10.41 2.87 -31.29
CA VAL A 282 10.40 1.65 -32.13
C VAL A 282 11.73 0.89 -32.00
N ALA A 283 12.84 1.59 -31.77
CA ALA A 283 14.15 1.00 -31.56
C ALA A 283 14.36 0.43 -30.14
N GLY A 284 13.32 0.44 -29.28
CA GLY A 284 13.40 -0.06 -27.91
C GLY A 284 14.02 0.92 -26.91
N SER A 285 14.44 2.11 -27.35
CA SER A 285 15.02 3.12 -26.45
C SER A 285 13.97 3.73 -25.54
N VAL A 286 14.34 3.93 -24.28
CA VAL A 286 13.47 4.43 -23.21
C VAL A 286 13.75 5.92 -22.96
N VAL A 287 12.70 6.71 -22.81
CA VAL A 287 12.77 8.13 -22.44
C VAL A 287 11.78 8.41 -21.30
N ASP A 288 12.17 9.29 -20.36
CA ASP A 288 11.27 9.79 -19.31
C ASP A 288 10.10 10.55 -19.94
N ALA A 289 8.91 9.98 -19.86
CA ALA A 289 7.74 10.53 -20.53
C ALA A 289 7.19 11.83 -19.91
N PRO A 290 7.40 12.17 -18.62
CA PRO A 290 7.00 13.48 -18.09
C PRO A 290 7.62 14.68 -18.82
N GLN A 291 8.78 14.50 -19.47
CA GLN A 291 9.41 15.55 -20.29
C GLN A 291 8.63 15.82 -21.60
N LEU A 292 7.82 14.86 -22.04
CA LEU A 292 6.98 14.97 -23.22
C LEU A 292 5.63 15.61 -22.90
N VAL A 293 5.31 15.80 -21.62
CA VAL A 293 4.11 16.49 -21.15
C VAL A 293 4.45 17.95 -20.96
N ASP A 294 3.94 18.79 -21.87
CA ASP A 294 4.07 20.25 -21.79
C ASP A 294 3.37 20.78 -20.53
N SER A 295 4.00 21.73 -19.83
CA SER A 295 3.49 22.36 -18.59
C SER A 295 2.20 23.16 -18.77
N ALA A 296 1.72 23.35 -20.00
CA ALA A 296 0.43 24.00 -20.23
C ALA A 296 -0.73 23.27 -19.53
N ALA A 297 -1.65 24.06 -18.96
CA ALA A 297 -2.82 23.56 -18.25
C ALA A 297 -3.66 22.62 -19.15
N GLY A 298 -4.16 21.54 -18.56
CA GLY A 298 -4.98 20.54 -19.26
C GLY A 298 -4.19 19.43 -19.98
N ASN A 299 -2.85 19.48 -20.00
CA ASN A 299 -2.04 18.35 -20.50
C ASN A 299 -1.82 17.25 -19.46
N TYR A 300 -2.09 17.51 -18.20
CA TYR A 300 -2.06 16.52 -17.13
C TYR A 300 -3.24 16.80 -16.21
N ILE A 301 -4.21 15.91 -16.22
CA ILE A 301 -5.45 16.06 -15.47
C ILE A 301 -5.61 14.81 -14.61
N VAL A 302 -5.70 15.02 -13.30
CA VAL A 302 -5.96 13.97 -12.33
C VAL A 302 -7.41 14.06 -11.89
N MET A 303 -8.09 12.93 -11.82
CA MET A 303 -9.53 12.81 -11.61
C MET A 303 -9.83 11.67 -10.62
N GLY A 304 -11.08 11.62 -10.16
CA GLY A 304 -11.51 10.66 -9.16
C GLY A 304 -11.41 11.21 -7.74
N THR A 305 -12.18 10.63 -6.82
CA THR A 305 -12.24 11.10 -5.42
C THR A 305 -10.94 10.83 -4.67
N ASN A 306 -10.17 9.83 -5.09
CA ASN A 306 -8.87 9.44 -4.54
C ASN A 306 -7.72 9.68 -5.54
N TRP A 307 -7.95 10.48 -6.59
CA TRP A 307 -6.97 10.74 -7.63
C TRP A 307 -6.49 9.47 -8.34
N GLU A 308 -7.38 8.50 -8.47
CA GLU A 308 -7.12 7.18 -9.04
C GLU A 308 -7.12 7.16 -10.57
N ARG A 309 -7.38 8.31 -11.22
CA ARG A 309 -7.43 8.46 -12.68
C ARG A 309 -6.58 9.62 -13.16
N ALA A 310 -5.92 9.43 -14.29
CA ALA A 310 -5.17 10.50 -14.94
C ALA A 310 -5.36 10.46 -16.46
N ASP A 311 -5.53 11.63 -17.06
CA ASP A 311 -5.38 11.86 -18.50
C ASP A 311 -4.10 12.66 -18.74
N ILE A 312 -3.23 12.12 -19.58
CA ILE A 312 -1.86 12.59 -19.80
C ILE A 312 -1.67 12.87 -21.30
N ILE A 313 -1.46 14.12 -21.67
CA ILE A 313 -1.19 14.53 -23.05
C ILE A 313 0.32 14.63 -23.25
N VAL A 314 0.86 13.69 -24.03
CA VAL A 314 2.25 13.71 -24.47
C VAL A 314 2.35 14.33 -25.86
N ASN A 315 3.46 15.02 -26.10
CA ASN A 315 3.77 15.72 -27.34
C ASN A 315 4.94 15.03 -28.01
N LEU A 316 4.73 14.54 -29.23
CA LEU A 316 5.74 13.85 -30.01
C LEU A 316 5.97 14.59 -31.33
N CYS A 317 7.17 14.52 -31.86
CA CYS A 317 7.55 15.15 -33.11
C CYS A 317 7.60 14.12 -34.24
N ALA A 318 7.10 14.50 -35.41
CA ALA A 318 7.08 13.69 -36.62
C ALA A 318 7.51 14.51 -37.84
N SER A 319 7.99 13.84 -38.89
CA SER A 319 8.27 14.47 -40.18
C SER A 319 7.02 15.16 -40.74
N SER A 320 7.21 16.24 -41.51
CA SER A 320 6.13 16.94 -42.21
C SER A 320 5.39 16.04 -43.22
N SER A 321 6.05 15.02 -43.74
CA SER A 321 5.47 14.02 -44.65
C SER A 321 4.86 12.81 -43.94
N SER A 322 5.00 12.69 -42.62
CA SER A 322 4.46 11.55 -41.88
C SER A 322 2.97 11.73 -41.65
N VAL A 323 2.21 10.66 -41.93
CA VAL A 323 0.78 10.55 -41.59
C VAL A 323 0.54 9.55 -40.45
N THR A 324 1.63 8.93 -39.97
CA THR A 324 1.58 7.98 -38.88
C THR A 324 2.75 8.16 -37.91
N LEU A 325 2.57 7.72 -36.66
CA LEU A 325 3.62 7.66 -35.64
C LEU A 325 3.39 6.46 -34.72
N SER A 326 4.38 5.57 -34.69
CA SER A 326 4.38 4.42 -33.79
C SER A 326 5.09 4.77 -32.48
N THR A 327 4.43 4.49 -31.36
CA THR A 327 4.97 4.80 -30.02
C THR A 327 4.44 3.80 -29.00
N ALA A 328 5.13 3.67 -27.88
CA ALA A 328 4.62 2.93 -26.75
C ALA A 328 4.95 3.62 -25.43
N PHE A 329 4.18 3.30 -24.40
CA PHE A 329 4.32 3.86 -23.07
C PHE A 329 4.13 2.79 -22.01
N TYR A 330 4.77 2.96 -20.85
CA TYR A 330 4.54 2.10 -19.70
C TYR A 330 4.79 2.85 -18.40
N PHE A 331 4.24 2.33 -17.31
CA PHE A 331 4.64 2.68 -15.95
C PHE A 331 5.44 1.54 -15.33
N THR A 332 6.38 1.84 -14.43
CA THR A 332 7.03 0.80 -13.62
C THR A 332 5.99 -0.04 -12.87
N ASN A 333 6.11 -1.37 -12.94
CA ASN A 333 5.16 -2.36 -12.45
C ASN A 333 3.75 -2.27 -13.08
N GLY A 334 3.56 -1.44 -14.09
CA GLY A 334 2.32 -1.29 -14.86
C GLY A 334 2.39 -2.00 -16.22
N ASN A 335 1.32 -1.86 -17.00
CA ASN A 335 1.26 -2.48 -18.33
C ASN A 335 2.03 -1.68 -19.39
N PHE A 336 2.31 -2.34 -20.51
CA PHE A 336 2.89 -1.71 -21.68
C PHE A 336 1.80 -1.45 -22.72
N LEU A 337 1.61 -0.19 -23.12
CA LEU A 337 0.63 0.21 -24.11
C LEU A 337 1.33 0.56 -25.42
N CYS A 338 1.08 -0.25 -26.45
CA CYS A 338 1.41 0.06 -27.83
C CYS A 338 0.36 1.00 -28.43
N TYR A 339 0.79 2.02 -29.16
CA TYR A 339 -0.12 2.92 -29.86
C TYR A 339 0.41 3.36 -31.22
N GLN A 340 -0.46 3.27 -32.23
CA GLN A 340 -0.22 3.79 -33.56
C GLN A 340 -1.10 5.02 -33.77
N ALA A 341 -0.49 6.20 -33.76
CA ALA A 341 -1.18 7.43 -34.12
C ALA A 341 -1.27 7.50 -35.66
N ASN A 342 -2.47 7.73 -36.18
CA ASN A 342 -2.73 7.99 -37.59
C ASN A 342 -3.51 9.30 -37.68
N TRP A 343 -3.18 10.18 -38.64
CA TRP A 343 -3.83 11.47 -38.86
C TRP A 343 -3.86 11.87 -40.32
#